data_AF-A0A2M7KRK3-F1
#
_entry.id   AF-A0A2M7KRK3-F1
#
_cell.length_a   1.000
_cell.length_b   1.000
_cell.length_c   1.000
_cell.angle_alpha   90.00
_cell.angle_beta   90.00
_cell.angle_gamma   90.00
#
_symmetry.space_group_name_H-M   'P 1'
#
loop_
_entity.id
_entity.type
_entity.pdbx_description
1 polymer ?
#
loop_
_entity_poly.entity_id
_entity_poly.type
_entity_poly.pdbx_seq_one_letter_code
_entity_poly.pdbx_strand_id
1 'polypeptide(L)'
;MKLLEEITTFPEGPRLTLERQYGIGSAEAFYENAVRRPDGIQQALGIDQAELDRLQRTVEGYLAPDFVERCRQPVVRRPRGALSPSDYPLRRKAQASASSP
;
A
#
# COMPACT_ATOMS: atom_id res chain seq x y z
N MET A 1 9.84 -8.80 10.04
CA MET A 1 8.43 -8.37 10.06
C MET A 1 8.02 -8.29 11.52
N LYS A 2 7.63 -7.10 12.02
CA LYS A 2 7.24 -6.93 13.43
C LYS A 2 5.78 -7.34 13.65
N LEU A 3 5.54 -8.11 14.70
CA LEU A 3 4.20 -8.49 15.16
C LEU A 3 3.58 -7.37 15.99
N LEU A 4 2.24 -7.34 16.06
CA LEU A 4 1.52 -6.39 16.89
C LEU A 4 1.80 -6.62 18.38
N GLU A 5 2.06 -7.86 18.80
CA GLU A 5 2.40 -8.20 20.19
C GLU A 5 3.76 -7.65 20.64
N GLU A 6 4.66 -7.36 19.70
CA GLU A 6 5.96 -6.76 19.98
C GLU A 6 5.87 -5.24 20.21
N ILE A 7 4.72 -4.62 19.91
CA ILE A 7 4.48 -3.19 20.11
C ILE A 7 3.79 -2.99 21.47
N THR A 8 4.58 -2.71 22.49
CA THR A 8 4.12 -2.57 23.89
C THR A 8 3.05 -1.49 24.11
N THR A 9 3.02 -0.47 23.25
CA THR A 9 2.03 0.62 23.30
C THR A 9 0.73 0.28 22.57
N PHE A 10 0.68 -0.83 21.83
CA PHE A 10 -0.51 -1.24 21.11
C PHE A 10 -1.45 -1.99 22.08
N PRO A 11 -2.73 -1.60 22.17
CA PRO A 11 -3.65 -2.18 23.15
C PRO A 11 -3.94 -3.66 22.84
N GLU A 12 -3.91 -4.47 23.90
CA GLU A 12 -4.03 -5.93 23.79
C GLU A 12 -5.41 -6.38 23.26
N GLY A 13 -6.50 -5.73 23.67
CA GLY A 13 -7.85 -6.07 23.22
C GLY A 13 -7.98 -6.00 21.69
N PRO A 14 -7.72 -4.82 21.07
CA PRO A 14 -7.69 -4.67 19.62
C PRO A 14 -6.73 -5.63 18.91
N ARG A 15 -5.53 -5.86 19.48
CA ARG A 15 -4.57 -6.82 18.92
C ARG A 15 -5.18 -8.22 18.81
N LEU A 16 -5.73 -8.75 19.91
CA LEU A 16 -6.29 -10.10 19.93
C LEU A 16 -7.49 -10.23 19.01
N THR A 17 -8.35 -9.20 18.89
CA THR A 17 -9.47 -9.19 17.95
C THR A 17 -8.97 -9.26 16.51
N LEU A 18 -8.01 -8.41 16.13
CA LEU A 18 -7.42 -8.38 14.79
C LEU A 18 -6.75 -9.71 14.42
N GLU A 19 -5.98 -10.27 15.34
CA GLU A 19 -5.25 -11.51 15.13
C GLU A 19 -6.19 -12.72 15.03
N ARG A 20 -7.10 -12.89 15.98
CA ARG A 20 -7.96 -14.09 16.07
C ARG A 20 -9.10 -14.09 15.08
N GLN A 21 -9.73 -12.95 14.84
CA GLN A 21 -10.94 -12.87 14.01
C GLN A 21 -10.61 -12.52 12.55
N TYR A 22 -9.56 -11.73 12.32
CA TYR A 22 -9.23 -11.20 10.99
C TYR A 22 -7.87 -11.68 10.46
N GLY A 23 -7.09 -12.43 11.25
CA GLY A 23 -5.77 -12.91 10.85
C GLY A 23 -4.71 -11.80 10.72
N ILE A 24 -4.96 -10.62 11.29
CA ILE A 24 -4.07 -9.46 11.23
C ILE A 24 -3.19 -9.46 12.49
N GLY A 25 -2.06 -10.18 12.43
CA GLY A 25 -1.10 -10.29 13.54
C GLY A 25 0.13 -9.39 13.44
N SER A 26 0.37 -8.78 12.27
CA SER A 26 1.57 -7.97 12.03
C SER A 26 1.30 -6.47 11.95
N ALA A 27 2.30 -5.69 12.33
CA ALA A 27 2.30 -4.23 12.23
C ALA A 27 2.05 -3.76 10.79
N GLU A 28 2.72 -4.39 9.82
CA GLU A 28 2.58 -4.10 8.39
C GLU A 28 1.16 -4.38 7.89
N ALA A 29 0.60 -5.56 8.23
CA ALA A 29 -0.75 -5.92 7.82
C ALA A 29 -1.80 -5.00 8.45
N PHE A 30 -1.64 -4.64 9.72
CA PHE A 30 -2.53 -3.67 10.37
C PHE A 30 -2.48 -2.32 9.67
N TYR A 31 -1.27 -1.77 9.47
CA TYR A 31 -1.10 -0.45 8.86
C TYR A 31 -1.64 -0.41 7.42
N GLU A 32 -1.36 -1.45 6.63
CA GLU A 32 -1.88 -1.54 5.28
C GLU A 32 -3.41 -1.56 5.24
N ASN A 33 -4.05 -2.38 6.09
CA ASN A 33 -5.51 -2.44 6.13
C ASN A 33 -6.11 -1.14 6.67
N ALA A 34 -5.48 -0.53 7.67
CA ALA A 34 -5.91 0.74 8.24
C ALA A 34 -5.85 1.88 7.22
N VAL A 35 -4.84 1.90 6.34
CA VAL A 35 -4.71 2.90 5.27
C VAL A 35 -5.63 2.60 4.08
N ARG A 36 -5.77 1.34 3.68
CA ARG A 36 -6.55 0.96 2.49
C ARG A 36 -8.04 0.81 2.73
N ARG A 37 -8.44 0.42 3.94
CA ARG A 37 -9.83 0.07 4.33
C ARG A 37 -10.10 0.49 5.78
N PRO A 38 -10.04 1.79 6.10
CA PRO A 38 -10.21 2.29 7.46
C PRO A 38 -11.55 1.88 8.09
N ASP A 39 -12.64 1.94 7.31
CA ASP A 39 -13.99 1.58 7.78
C ASP A 39 -14.07 0.14 8.30
N GLY A 40 -13.36 -0.79 7.64
CA GLY A 40 -13.34 -2.19 8.04
C GLY A 40 -12.65 -2.42 9.38
N ILE A 41 -11.58 -1.67 9.66
CA ILE A 41 -10.87 -1.75 10.94
C ILE A 41 -11.67 -1.07 12.05
N GLN A 42 -12.30 0.07 11.76
CA GLN A 42 -13.18 0.76 12.71
C GLN A 42 -14.34 -0.14 13.14
N GLN A 43 -15.01 -0.79 12.19
CA GLN A 43 -16.08 -1.73 12.48
C GLN A 43 -15.59 -2.97 13.23
N ALA A 44 -14.45 -3.54 12.83
CA ALA A 44 -13.87 -4.71 13.49
C ALA A 44 -13.53 -4.46 14.97
N LEU A 45 -13.06 -3.26 15.27
CA LEU A 45 -12.61 -2.88 16.61
C LEU A 45 -13.67 -2.13 17.41
N GLY A 46 -14.74 -1.67 16.78
CA GLY A 46 -15.75 -0.82 17.40
C GLY A 46 -15.20 0.55 17.83
N ILE A 47 -14.25 1.10 17.08
CA ILE A 47 -13.57 2.37 17.40
C ILE A 47 -13.89 3.47 16.39
N ASP A 48 -13.69 4.72 16.79
CA ASP A 48 -13.82 5.87 15.91
C ASP A 48 -12.57 6.13 15.05
N GLN A 49 -12.62 7.14 14.19
CA GLN A 49 -11.50 7.53 13.34
C GLN A 49 -10.31 8.07 14.14
N ALA A 50 -10.57 8.80 15.22
CA ALA A 50 -9.52 9.41 16.02
C ALA A 50 -8.65 8.34 16.71
N GLU A 51 -9.28 7.28 17.24
CA GLU A 51 -8.57 6.17 17.84
C GLU A 51 -7.88 5.31 16.77
N LEU A 52 -8.49 5.10 15.60
CA LEU A 52 -7.81 4.44 14.48
C LEU A 52 -6.53 5.19 14.07
N ASP A 53 -6.59 6.53 13.94
CA ASP A 53 -5.44 7.36 13.59
C ASP A 53 -4.34 7.29 14.65
N ARG A 54 -4.72 7.23 15.94
CA ARG A 54 -3.78 7.04 17.05
C ARG A 54 -3.07 5.70 16.95
N LEU A 55 -3.80 4.63 16.68
CA LEU A 55 -3.22 3.29 16.50
C LEU A 55 -2.32 3.23 15.26
N GLN A 56 -2.71 3.86 14.15
CA GLN A 56 -1.88 3.96 12.95
C GLN A 56 -0.55 4.66 13.26
N ARG A 57 -0.57 5.82 13.93
CA ARG A 57 0.66 6.55 14.32
C ARG A 57 1.54 5.73 15.26
N THR A 58 0.92 4.98 16.17
CA THR A 58 1.63 4.09 17.09
C THR A 58 2.40 3.04 16.31
N VAL A 59 1.77 2.41 15.30
CA VAL A 59 2.41 1.37 14.51
C VAL A 59 3.40 1.95 13.48
N GLU A 60 3.13 3.13 12.93
CA GLU A 60 3.97 3.82 11.95
C GLU A 60 5.42 3.98 12.42
N GLY A 61 5.64 4.30 13.70
CA GLY A 61 6.98 4.43 14.28
C GLY A 61 7.80 3.15 14.30
N TYR A 62 7.18 1.99 14.03
CA TYR A 62 7.82 0.68 14.03
C TYR A 62 7.99 0.11 12.61
N LEU A 63 7.50 0.82 11.59
CA LEU A 63 7.56 0.38 10.19
C LEU A 63 8.73 1.02 9.45
N ALA A 64 9.17 0.35 8.38
CA ALA A 64 10.14 0.94 7.46
C ALA A 64 9.52 2.15 6.73
N PRO A 65 10.23 3.29 6.61
CA PRO A 65 9.72 4.47 5.90
C PRO A 65 9.23 4.16 4.47
N ASP A 66 9.97 3.35 3.71
CA ASP A 66 9.58 2.92 2.36
C ASP A 66 8.27 2.12 2.33
N PHE A 67 7.95 1.40 3.41
CA PHE A 67 6.68 0.68 3.50
C PHE A 67 5.52 1.66 3.68
N VAL A 68 5.67 2.62 4.59
CA VAL A 68 4.68 3.65 4.87
C VAL A 68 4.35 4.45 3.61
N GLU A 69 5.37 4.88 2.87
CA GLU A 69 5.18 5.61 1.61
C GLU A 69 4.41 4.78 0.57
N ARG A 70 4.75 3.50 0.39
CA ARG A 70 4.04 2.61 -0.56
C ARG A 70 2.58 2.38 -0.18
N CYS A 71 2.26 2.29 1.10
CA CYS A 71 0.88 2.14 1.54
C CYS A 71 0.03 3.39 1.27
N ARG A 72 0.63 4.58 1.38
CA ARG A 72 -0.05 5.87 1.13
C ARG A 72 -0.20 6.21 -0.34
N GLN A 73 0.61 5.61 -1.22
CA GLN A 73 0.47 5.85 -2.65
C GLN A 73 -0.89 5.35 -3.16
N PRO A 74 -1.62 6.17 -3.93
CA PRO A 74 -2.85 5.71 -4.57
C PRO A 74 -2.50 4.52 -5.44
N VAL A 75 -3.30 3.46 -5.37
CA VAL A 75 -3.10 2.28 -6.22
C VAL A 75 -3.29 2.72 -7.66
N VAL A 76 -2.18 3.00 -8.34
CA VAL A 76 -2.18 3.27 -9.78
C VAL A 76 -2.53 1.95 -10.45
N ARG A 77 -3.82 1.72 -10.68
CA ARG A 77 -4.30 0.66 -11.56
C ARG A 77 -3.87 1.05 -12.97
N ARG A 78 -2.64 0.73 -13.36
CA ARG A 78 -2.29 0.73 -14.79
C ARG A 78 -3.18 -0.31 -15.46
N PRO A 79 -4.04 0.06 -16.41
CA PRO A 79 -4.77 -0.92 -17.18
C PRO A 79 -3.75 -1.86 -17.83
N ARG A 80 -3.91 -3.17 -17.65
CA ARG A 80 -3.13 -4.16 -18.40
C ARG A 80 -3.39 -3.88 -19.89
N GLY A 81 -2.36 -3.44 -20.62
CA GLY A 81 -2.44 -3.15 -22.06
C GLY A 81 -2.17 -1.71 -22.48
N ALA A 82 -1.90 -0.77 -21.57
CA ALA A 82 -1.34 0.52 -21.98
C ALA A 82 0.12 0.30 -22.42
N LEU A 83 0.33 0.15 -23.72
CA LEU A 83 1.65 0.26 -24.35
C LEU A 83 2.28 1.57 -23.88
N SER A 84 3.53 1.49 -23.43
CA SER A 84 4.28 2.70 -23.11
C SER A 84 4.44 3.48 -24.42
N PRO A 85 4.40 4.82 -24.45
CA PRO A 85 4.72 5.56 -25.68
C PRO A 85 6.14 5.27 -26.22
N SER A 86 6.99 4.58 -25.45
CA SER A 86 8.26 4.00 -25.90
C SER A 86 8.14 2.71 -26.72
N ASP A 87 6.96 2.07 -26.81
CA ASP A 87 6.70 0.86 -27.61
C ASP A 87 6.35 1.17 -29.08
N TYR A 88 6.30 2.44 -29.49
CA TYR A 88 6.16 2.78 -30.90
C TYR A 88 7.53 2.67 -31.58
N PRO A 89 7.74 1.73 -32.52
CA PRO A 89 8.93 1.77 -33.35
C PRO A 89 8.90 3.06 -34.18
N LEU A 90 9.85 3.94 -33.91
CA LEU A 90 10.15 5.10 -34.75
C LEU A 90 10.24 4.61 -36.20
N ARG A 91 9.24 4.96 -37.02
CA ARG A 91 9.29 4.78 -38.48
C ARG A 91 10.59 5.42 -38.97
N ARG A 92 11.60 4.61 -39.29
CA ARG A 92 12.76 5.05 -40.07
C ARG A 92 12.21 5.61 -41.37
N LYS A 93 12.38 6.91 -41.58
CA LYS A 93 12.14 7.58 -42.85
C LYS A 93 13.00 6.87 -43.90
N ALA A 94 12.38 6.14 -44.82
CA ALA A 94 13.02 5.71 -46.05
C ALA A 94 13.19 6.96 -46.92
N GLN A 95 14.40 7.52 -46.94
CA GLN A 95 14.76 8.56 -47.90
C GLN A 95 15.57 7.87 -49.00
N ALA A 96 14.83 7.42 -50.02
CA ALA A 96 15.40 7.07 -51.31
C ALA A 96 16.04 8.34 -51.89
N SER A 97 17.37 8.40 -51.87
CA SER A 97 18.12 9.35 -52.68
C SER A 97 18.52 8.62 -53.95
N ALA A 98 17.93 9.07 -55.05
CA ALA A 98 18.24 8.66 -56.40
C ALA A 98 19.73 8.88 -56.71
N SER A 99 20.37 7.85 -57.26
CA SER A 99 21.59 8.02 -58.04
C SER A 99 21.28 7.58 -59.47
N SER A 100 21.18 8.56 -60.36
CA SER A 100 21.32 8.37 -61.81
C SER A 100 22.71 7.80 -62.12
N PRO A 101 22.84 7.07 -63.22
CA PRO A 101 23.33 7.69 -64.46
C PRO A 101 22.44 7.46 -65.68
#